data_AF-A0AAW1RSL6-F1
#
_entry.id   AF-A0AAW1RSL6-F1
#
_cell.length_a   1.000
_cell.length_b   1.000
_cell.length_c   1.000
_cell.angle_alpha   90.00
_cell.angle_beta   90.00
_cell.angle_gamma   90.00
#
_symmetry.space_group_name_H-M   'P 1'
#
loop_
_entity.id
_entity.type
_entity.pdbx_description
1 polymer ?
#
loop_
_entity_poly.entity_id
_entity_poly.type
_entity_poly.pdbx_seq_one_letter_code
_entity_poly.pdbx_strand_id
1 'polypeptide(L)'
;MIDWASDRSTFVSFLDHCRFRYLLHTPGHTYSGRLKYLPFCGSAIVMPDSPWEEFWYGMLEHGKNVYRTPAVNSKQDTIVAVQAAEELERDDALAQQIAHGAQELAQNVLTTQNIQLFMLALLRRYAELMDFRVALHQDAVTIEESLLGQSYRLPKDRTCPYCHM
;
A
#
# COMPACT_ATOMS: atom_id res chain seq x y z
N MET A 1 -3.23 -2.46 -14.94
CA MET A 1 -1.87 -3.04 -14.80
C MET A 1 -0.89 -2.02 -15.35
N ILE A 2 0.16 -1.65 -14.62
CA ILE A 2 1.22 -0.77 -15.15
C ILE A 2 1.89 -1.56 -16.28
N ASP A 3 1.79 -1.05 -17.51
CA ASP A 3 2.49 -1.62 -18.65
C ASP A 3 3.97 -1.22 -18.57
N TRP A 4 4.77 -2.11 -17.98
CA TRP A 4 6.22 -1.93 -17.86
C TRP A 4 6.95 -1.95 -19.21
N ALA A 5 6.26 -2.30 -20.30
CA ALA A 5 6.78 -2.28 -21.67
C ALA A 5 6.42 -0.99 -22.43
N SER A 6 5.57 -0.13 -21.85
CA SER A 6 5.25 1.18 -22.42
C SER A 6 6.34 2.22 -22.15
N ASP A 7 6.31 3.30 -22.94
CA ASP A 7 7.28 4.39 -22.95
C ASP A 7 7.58 4.94 -21.54
N ARG A 8 8.81 4.67 -21.07
CA ARG A 8 9.33 5.15 -19.78
C ARG A 8 9.44 6.68 -19.70
N SER A 9 9.25 7.41 -20.81
CA SER A 9 9.35 8.87 -20.85
C SER A 9 8.41 9.59 -19.88
N THR A 10 7.29 8.94 -19.51
CA THR A 10 6.28 9.50 -18.60
C THR A 10 6.40 9.02 -17.16
N PHE A 11 7.35 8.13 -16.86
CA PHE A 11 7.55 7.63 -15.51
C PHE A 11 8.25 8.68 -14.63
N VAL A 12 7.68 8.94 -13.45
CA VAL A 12 8.27 9.80 -12.42
C VAL A 12 8.73 8.94 -11.26
N SER A 13 9.99 9.07 -10.85
CA SER A 13 10.54 8.29 -9.74
C SER A 13 9.91 8.70 -8.40
N PHE A 14 9.92 7.84 -7.39
CA PHE A 14 9.41 8.20 -6.05
C PHE A 14 10.12 9.42 -5.45
N LEU A 15 11.43 9.56 -5.69
CA LEU A 15 12.19 10.71 -5.20
C LEU A 15 11.78 12.01 -5.90
N ASP A 16 11.46 11.95 -7.20
CA ASP A 16 11.01 13.12 -7.96
C ASP A 16 9.62 13.59 -7.54
N HIS A 17 8.78 12.71 -6.99
CA HIS A 17 7.50 13.12 -6.41
C HIS A 17 7.70 14.06 -5.21
N CYS A 18 8.80 13.94 -4.46
CA CYS A 18 9.04 14.76 -3.28
C CYS A 18 9.33 16.25 -3.61
N ARG A 19 9.43 16.61 -4.90
CA ARG A 19 9.55 18.00 -5.35
C ARG A 19 8.22 18.75 -5.36
N PHE A 20 7.10 18.02 -5.21
CA PHE A 20 5.76 18.60 -5.21
C PHE A 20 5.23 18.77 -3.79
N ARG A 21 4.53 19.88 -3.57
CA ARG A 21 3.97 20.24 -2.26
C ARG A 21 2.77 19.38 -1.87
N TYR A 22 1.99 18.95 -2.87
CA TYR A 22 0.78 18.15 -2.71
C TYR A 22 0.88 16.87 -3.53
N LEU A 23 0.60 15.73 -2.92
CA LEU A 23 0.67 14.42 -3.58
C LEU A 23 -0.69 13.74 -3.54
N LEU A 24 -1.23 13.40 -4.72
CA LEU A 24 -2.47 12.66 -4.83
C LEU A 24 -2.21 11.15 -4.71
N HIS A 25 -2.90 10.52 -3.76
CA HIS A 25 -3.07 9.08 -3.73
C HIS A 25 -4.35 8.70 -4.49
N THR A 26 -4.29 7.63 -5.29
CA THR A 26 -5.48 6.99 -5.84
C THR A 26 -5.39 5.48 -5.66
N PRO A 27 -6.50 4.81 -5.31
CA PRO A 27 -6.57 3.36 -5.37
C PRO A 27 -6.49 2.87 -6.81
N GLY A 28 -6.11 1.60 -6.98
CA GLY A 28 -6.10 0.93 -8.29
C GLY A 28 -7.27 -0.04 -8.42
N HIS A 29 -6.99 -1.25 -8.92
CA HIS A 29 -7.95 -2.36 -8.82
C HIS A 29 -8.24 -2.75 -7.36
N THR A 30 -7.27 -2.53 -6.48
CA THR A 30 -7.36 -2.70 -5.03
C THR A 30 -6.64 -1.53 -4.35
N TYR A 31 -6.04 -1.73 -3.16
CA TYR A 31 -5.13 -0.76 -2.58
C TYR A 31 -3.98 -0.45 -3.55
N SER A 32 -3.43 0.75 -3.46
CA SER A 32 -2.28 1.15 -4.26
C SER A 32 -1.03 1.19 -3.39
N GLY A 33 -0.05 0.35 -3.74
CA GLY A 33 1.24 0.31 -3.06
C GLY A 33 2.04 1.60 -3.12
N ARG A 34 1.57 2.64 -3.84
CA ARG A 34 2.14 3.99 -3.82
C ARG A 34 2.05 4.66 -2.45
N LEU A 35 0.95 4.44 -1.70
CA LEU A 35 0.69 5.26 -0.51
C LEU A 35 1.79 5.15 0.53
N LYS A 36 2.39 3.97 0.73
CA LYS A 36 3.46 3.79 1.72
C LYS A 36 4.73 4.61 1.45
N TYR A 37 4.90 5.17 0.25
CA TYR A 37 6.07 5.98 -0.12
C TYR A 37 5.83 7.48 0.00
N LEU A 38 4.61 7.97 -0.26
CA LEU A 38 4.31 9.41 -0.27
C LEU A 38 4.57 10.10 1.09
N PRO A 39 4.25 9.49 2.25
CA PRO A 39 4.50 10.06 3.57
C PRO A 39 5.94 10.46 3.83
N PHE A 40 6.92 9.85 3.15
CA PHE A 40 8.34 10.19 3.34
C PHE A 40 8.75 11.49 2.66
N CYS A 41 7.95 12.04 1.74
CA CYS A 41 8.33 13.19 0.92
C CYS A 41 8.22 14.55 1.61
N GLY A 42 7.53 14.67 2.75
CA GLY A 42 7.24 15.97 3.36
C GLY A 42 6.23 16.80 2.55
N SER A 43 5.39 16.12 1.78
CA SER A 43 4.29 16.71 1.01
C SER A 43 2.97 16.40 1.69
N ALA A 44 1.99 17.30 1.58
CA ALA A 44 0.64 16.98 2.05
C ALA A 44 -0.02 15.98 1.09
N ILE A 45 -0.63 14.92 1.64
CA ILE A 45 -1.20 13.85 0.84
C ILE A 45 -2.70 14.06 0.71
N VAL A 46 -3.20 14.16 -0.52
CA VAL A 46 -4.64 14.13 -0.81
C VAL A 46 -5.04 12.69 -1.07
N MET A 47 -6.02 12.18 -0.31
CA MET A 47 -6.45 10.80 -0.33
C MET A 47 -7.97 10.70 -0.47
N PRO A 48 -8.50 10.43 -1.68
CA PRO A 48 -9.89 10.09 -1.84
C PRO A 48 -10.28 8.84 -1.06
N ASP A 49 -11.50 8.84 -0.55
CA ASP A 49 -12.05 7.69 0.15
C ASP A 49 -12.16 6.47 -0.77
N SER A 50 -11.89 5.31 -0.20
CA SER A 50 -11.82 4.03 -0.92
C SER A 50 -12.19 2.88 0.01
N PRO A 51 -12.84 1.81 -0.49
CA PRO A 51 -13.05 0.59 0.29
C PRO A 51 -11.77 -0.24 0.48
N TRP A 52 -10.67 0.15 -0.17
CA TRP A 52 -9.43 -0.61 -0.14
C TRP A 52 -8.49 -0.12 0.95
N GLU A 53 -7.99 -1.06 1.75
CA GLU A 53 -7.13 -0.76 2.90
C GLU A 53 -5.87 -1.63 2.91
N GLU A 54 -4.78 -1.07 3.46
CA GLU A 54 -3.66 -1.85 3.99
C GLU A 54 -3.74 -1.88 5.52
N PHE A 55 -3.00 -2.80 6.15
CA PHE A 55 -3.03 -3.04 7.61
C PHE A 55 -2.73 -1.80 8.48
N TRP A 56 -2.14 -0.74 7.91
CA TRP A 56 -1.77 0.49 8.60
C TRP A 56 -2.72 1.66 8.33
N TYR A 57 -3.65 1.52 7.38
CA TYR A 57 -4.55 2.62 6.96
C TYR A 57 -5.46 3.11 8.09
N GLY A 58 -5.74 2.27 9.09
CA GLY A 58 -6.48 2.68 10.30
C GLY A 58 -5.79 3.77 11.13
N MET A 59 -4.51 4.06 10.87
CA MET A 59 -3.78 5.17 11.50
C MET A 59 -3.84 6.47 10.69
N LEU A 60 -4.53 6.47 9.56
CA LEU A 60 -4.71 7.65 8.71
C LEU A 60 -5.89 8.49 9.18
N GLU A 61 -5.61 9.73 9.55
CA GLU A 61 -6.53 10.69 10.13
C GLU A 61 -6.60 11.95 9.25
N HIS A 62 -7.83 12.30 8.83
CA HIS A 62 -8.09 13.51 8.04
C HIS A 62 -7.63 14.76 8.81
N GLY A 63 -6.87 15.63 8.14
CA GLY A 63 -6.34 16.88 8.71
C GLY A 63 -5.09 16.70 9.59
N LYS A 64 -4.67 15.46 9.87
CA LYS A 64 -3.48 15.17 10.69
C LYS A 64 -2.33 14.60 9.87
N ASN A 65 -2.58 13.57 9.07
CA ASN A 65 -1.55 12.92 8.25
C ASN A 65 -2.01 12.61 6.82
N VAL A 66 -3.28 12.85 6.51
CA VAL A 66 -3.83 12.88 5.14
C VAL A 66 -4.92 13.94 5.04
N TYR A 67 -5.16 14.44 3.83
CA TYR A 67 -6.35 15.21 3.47
C TYR A 67 -7.33 14.30 2.73
N ARG A 68 -8.37 13.84 3.43
CA ARG A 68 -9.41 12.99 2.83
C ARG A 68 -10.37 13.79 1.96
N THR A 69 -10.79 13.18 0.84
CA THR A 69 -11.82 13.72 -0.05
C THR A 69 -12.87 12.65 -0.35
N PRO A 70 -14.07 13.02 -0.85
CA PRO A 70 -15.01 12.05 -1.39
C PRO A 70 -14.38 11.13 -2.43
N ALA A 71 -14.92 9.92 -2.55
CA ALA A 71 -14.44 8.91 -3.50
C ALA A 71 -14.49 9.41 -4.94
N VAL A 72 -13.45 9.08 -5.71
CA VAL A 72 -13.29 9.42 -7.13
C VAL A 72 -13.67 8.19 -7.95
N ASN A 73 -14.83 8.22 -8.61
CA ASN A 73 -15.40 7.09 -9.37
C ASN A 73 -15.26 7.25 -10.89
N SER A 74 -14.86 8.43 -11.37
CA SER A 74 -14.75 8.78 -12.77
C SER A 74 -13.64 9.80 -13.04
N LYS A 75 -13.28 10.02 -14.31
CA LYS A 75 -12.32 11.06 -14.69
C LYS A 75 -12.81 12.47 -14.38
N GLN A 76 -14.13 12.70 -14.27
CA GLN A 76 -14.69 13.99 -13.85
C GLN A 76 -14.36 14.30 -12.39
N ASP A 77 -14.07 13.27 -11.58
CA ASP A 77 -13.85 13.40 -10.14
C ASP A 77 -12.42 13.83 -9.79
N THR A 78 -11.52 13.98 -10.78
CA THR A 78 -10.18 14.57 -10.53
C THR A 78 -10.27 16.05 -10.15
N ILE A 79 -11.40 16.71 -10.43
CA ILE A 79 -11.67 18.08 -9.94
C ILE A 79 -11.63 18.12 -8.42
N VAL A 80 -12.09 17.07 -7.73
CA VAL A 80 -12.07 17.00 -6.26
C VAL A 80 -10.64 17.05 -5.72
N ALA A 81 -9.69 16.38 -6.39
CA ALA A 81 -8.28 16.42 -6.02
C ALA A 81 -7.66 17.81 -6.26
N VAL A 82 -8.07 18.51 -7.33
CA VAL A 82 -7.62 19.89 -7.60
C VAL A 82 -8.18 20.84 -6.55
N GLN A 83 -9.46 20.75 -6.22
CA GLN A 83 -10.10 21.56 -5.18
C GLN A 83 -9.42 21.34 -3.82
N ALA A 84 -9.12 20.10 -3.45
CA ALA A 84 -8.38 19.80 -2.23
C ALA A 84 -6.98 20.44 -2.23
N ALA A 85 -6.27 20.44 -3.36
CA ALA A 85 -4.98 21.11 -3.48
C ALA A 85 -5.12 22.64 -3.33
N GLU A 86 -6.14 23.25 -3.93
CA GLU A 86 -6.42 24.68 -3.77
C GLU A 86 -6.83 25.04 -2.34
N GLU A 87 -7.57 24.18 -1.64
CA GLU A 87 -7.92 24.35 -0.24
C GLU A 87 -6.68 24.31 0.66
N LEU A 88 -5.80 23.33 0.44
CA LEU A 88 -4.51 23.23 1.12
C LEU A 88 -3.56 24.39 0.78
N GLU A 89 -3.67 24.98 -0.41
CA GLU A 89 -2.90 26.16 -0.79
C GLU A 89 -3.36 27.42 -0.05
N ARG A 90 -4.66 27.53 0.27
CA ARG A 90 -5.20 28.63 1.07
C ARG A 90 -4.86 28.49 2.55
N ASP A 91 -4.60 27.27 3.03
CA ASP A 91 -4.23 26.97 4.42
C ASP A 91 -2.87 26.25 4.49
N ASP A 92 -1.81 27.04 4.36
CA ASP A 92 -0.42 26.59 4.40
C ASP A 92 -0.09 25.82 5.70
N ALA A 93 -0.65 26.27 6.83
CA ALA A 93 -0.42 25.66 8.13
C ALA A 93 -1.02 24.24 8.20
N LEU A 94 -2.25 24.06 7.70
CA LEU A 94 -2.86 22.74 7.59
C LEU A 94 -2.04 21.82 6.67
N ALA A 95 -1.59 22.33 5.52
CA ALA A 95 -0.78 21.54 4.59
C ALA A 95 0.55 21.07 5.24
N GLN A 96 1.24 21.96 5.95
CA GLN A 96 2.46 21.61 6.69
C GLN A 96 2.19 20.62 7.82
N GLN A 97 1.09 20.79 8.56
CA GLN A 97 0.68 19.87 9.61
C GLN A 97 0.47 18.46 9.05
N ILE A 98 -0.27 18.34 7.94
CA ILE A 98 -0.52 17.05 7.26
C ILE A 98 0.78 16.43 6.78
N ALA A 99 1.64 17.22 6.13
CA ALA A 99 2.93 16.74 5.63
C ALA A 99 3.83 16.20 6.76
N HIS A 100 3.93 16.94 7.86
CA HIS A 100 4.72 16.53 9.02
C HIS A 100 4.12 15.31 9.71
N GLY A 101 2.80 15.27 9.93
CA GLY A 101 2.13 14.13 10.52
C GLY A 101 2.24 12.86 9.66
N ALA A 102 2.26 13.00 8.33
CA ALA A 102 2.54 11.89 7.42
C ALA A 102 3.98 11.36 7.59
N GLN A 103 4.98 12.26 7.61
CA GLN A 103 6.37 11.87 7.85
C GLN A 103 6.56 11.18 9.20
N GLU A 104 5.98 11.74 10.26
CA GLU A 104 6.03 11.18 11.60
C GLU A 104 5.41 9.77 11.63
N LEU A 105 4.23 9.59 11.04
CA LEU A 105 3.60 8.28 10.92
C LEU A 105 4.53 7.29 10.19
N ALA A 106 5.11 7.69 9.06
CA ALA A 106 5.96 6.82 8.27
C ALA A 106 7.23 6.40 9.00
N GLN A 107 7.90 7.35 9.66
CA GLN A 107 9.13 7.13 10.40
C GLN A 107 8.91 6.29 11.66
N ASN A 108 7.73 6.39 12.28
CA ASN A 108 7.44 5.69 13.54
C ASN A 108 6.65 4.39 13.36
N VAL A 109 5.92 4.21 12.26
CA VAL A 109 5.05 3.04 12.02
C VAL A 109 5.56 2.18 10.88
N LEU A 110 5.96 2.76 9.75
CA LEU A 110 6.28 2.02 8.52
C LEU A 110 7.75 1.59 8.43
N THR A 111 8.41 1.41 9.57
CA THR A 111 9.79 0.90 9.62
C THR A 111 9.83 -0.59 9.29
N THR A 112 10.96 -1.05 8.74
CA THR A 112 11.18 -2.49 8.50
C THR A 112 10.97 -3.32 9.76
N GLN A 113 11.44 -2.82 10.91
CA GLN A 113 11.28 -3.49 12.20
C GLN A 113 9.80 -3.64 12.59
N ASN A 114 9.01 -2.57 12.48
CA ASN A 114 7.59 -2.62 12.84
C ASN A 114 6.80 -3.53 11.90
N ILE A 115 7.10 -3.52 10.61
CA ILE A 115 6.49 -4.43 9.63
C ILE A 115 6.80 -5.89 10.01
N GLN A 116 8.06 -6.19 10.36
CA GLN A 116 8.44 -7.53 10.81
C GLN A 116 7.72 -7.93 12.11
N LEU A 117 7.62 -7.02 13.07
CA LEU A 117 6.91 -7.26 14.33
C LEU A 117 5.41 -7.47 14.13
N PHE A 118 4.79 -6.68 13.25
CA PHE A 118 3.39 -6.85 12.86
C PHE A 118 3.16 -8.24 12.25
N MET A 119 4.00 -8.64 11.28
CA MET A 119 3.90 -9.96 10.65
C MET A 119 4.10 -11.09 11.65
N LEU A 120 5.07 -10.97 12.56
CA LEU A 120 5.31 -11.95 13.62
C LEU A 120 4.10 -12.08 14.56
N ALA A 121 3.54 -10.95 14.99
CA ALA A 121 2.36 -10.93 15.85
C ALA A 121 1.13 -11.54 15.14
N LEU A 122 0.91 -11.15 13.88
CA LEU A 122 -0.17 -11.68 13.04
C LEU A 122 -0.09 -13.20 12.92
N LEU A 123 1.07 -13.74 12.54
CA LEU A 123 1.26 -15.17 12.36
C LEU A 123 1.10 -15.96 13.67
N ARG A 124 1.60 -15.42 14.79
CA ARG A 124 1.42 -16.04 16.11
C ARG A 124 -0.05 -16.11 16.52
N ARG A 125 -0.77 -14.99 16.41
CA ARG A 125 -2.21 -14.93 16.75
C ARG A 125 -3.05 -15.80 15.83
N TYR A 126 -2.72 -15.85 14.55
CA TYR A 126 -3.39 -16.75 13.61
C TYR A 126 -3.15 -18.22 13.96
N ALA A 127 -1.94 -18.60 14.36
CA ALA A 127 -1.62 -19.96 14.79
C ALA A 127 -2.39 -20.39 16.06
N GLU A 128 -2.68 -19.45 16.98
CA GLU A 128 -3.51 -19.71 18.18
C GLU A 128 -4.96 -20.11 17.83
N LEU A 129 -5.45 -19.75 16.63
CA LEU A 129 -6.79 -20.08 16.18
C LEU A 129 -6.87 -21.45 15.49
N MET A 130 -5.75 -22.11 15.22
CA MET A 130 -5.73 -23.41 14.56
C MET A 130 -6.10 -24.51 15.54
N ASP A 131 -7.16 -25.26 15.22
CA ASP A 131 -7.66 -26.40 15.99
C ASP A 131 -7.18 -27.76 15.45
N PHE A 132 -6.23 -27.75 14.51
CA PHE A 132 -5.67 -28.93 13.86
C PHE A 132 -4.14 -28.97 14.00
N ARG A 133 -3.57 -30.16 13.80
CA ARG A 133 -2.11 -30.35 13.77
C ARG A 133 -1.58 -30.12 12.36
N VAL A 134 -0.71 -29.12 12.19
CA VAL A 134 -0.05 -28.84 10.91
C VAL A 134 0.84 -30.01 10.50
N ALA A 135 0.73 -30.43 9.23
CA ALA A 135 1.58 -31.44 8.61
C ALA A 135 2.07 -30.91 7.24
N LEU A 136 3.31 -31.24 6.87
CA LEU A 136 3.87 -30.85 5.59
C LEU A 136 3.16 -31.58 4.45
N HIS A 137 2.68 -30.83 3.45
CA HIS A 137 2.06 -31.41 2.26
C HIS A 137 3.12 -32.05 1.35
N GLN A 138 2.79 -33.13 0.65
CA GLN A 138 3.74 -33.86 -0.21
C GLN A 138 4.29 -33.03 -1.37
N ASP A 139 3.51 -32.04 -1.82
CA ASP A 139 3.93 -31.09 -2.86
C ASP A 139 4.65 -29.84 -2.32
N ALA A 140 4.76 -29.69 -1.01
CA ALA A 140 5.43 -28.52 -0.43
C ALA A 140 6.93 -28.58 -0.72
N VAL A 141 7.48 -27.46 -1.17
CA VAL A 141 8.92 -27.25 -1.37
C VAL A 141 9.41 -26.21 -0.37
N THR A 142 10.71 -26.21 -0.10
CA THR A 142 11.31 -25.17 0.74
C THR A 142 11.25 -23.80 0.04
N ILE A 143 11.34 -22.72 0.82
CA ILE A 143 11.36 -21.35 0.26
C ILE A 143 12.60 -21.18 -0.62
N GLU A 144 13.73 -21.73 -0.18
CA GLU A 144 15.00 -21.71 -0.89
C GLU A 144 14.87 -22.39 -2.26
N GLU A 145 14.27 -23.57 -2.32
CA GLU A 145 13.99 -24.26 -3.58
C GLU A 145 13.04 -23.46 -4.47
N SER A 146 12.00 -22.83 -3.91
CA SER A 146 11.06 -22.00 -4.68
C SER A 146 11.71 -20.74 -5.25
N LEU A 147 12.76 -20.21 -4.61
CA LEU A 147 13.47 -19.01 -5.06
C LEU A 147 14.59 -19.34 -6.06
N LEU A 148 15.24 -20.49 -5.89
CA LEU A 148 16.40 -20.90 -6.68
C LEU A 148 16.05 -21.81 -7.86
N GLY A 149 14.95 -22.56 -7.78
CA GLY A 149 14.51 -23.53 -8.76
C GLY A 149 13.19 -23.14 -9.39
N GLN A 150 13.19 -22.85 -10.69
CA GLN A 150 11.96 -22.70 -11.48
C GLN A 150 11.29 -24.05 -11.81
N SER A 151 11.34 -25.04 -10.92
CA SER A 151 10.59 -26.28 -11.11
C SER A 151 9.14 -26.07 -10.62
N TYR A 152 8.36 -25.35 -11.42
CA TYR A 152 6.93 -25.19 -11.15
C TYR A 152 6.22 -26.52 -11.38
N ARG A 153 5.59 -27.09 -10.35
CA ARG A 153 4.62 -28.16 -10.56
C ARG A 153 3.36 -27.58 -11.17
N LEU A 154 3.03 -28.03 -12.38
CA LEU A 154 1.79 -27.66 -13.05
C LEU A 154 0.60 -28.08 -12.16
N PRO A 155 -0.51 -27.34 -12.15
CA PRO A 155 -1.66 -27.66 -11.30
C PRO A 155 -2.15 -29.10 -11.46
N LYS A 156 -2.09 -29.67 -12.67
CA LYS A 156 -2.46 -31.07 -12.97
C LYS A 156 -1.56 -32.13 -12.31
N ASP A 157 -0.35 -31.76 -11.91
CA ASP A 157 0.66 -32.65 -11.35
C ASP A 157 0.77 -32.50 -9.81
N ARG A 158 -0.18 -31.77 -9.21
CA ARG A 158 -0.28 -31.58 -7.75
C ARG A 158 -1.14 -32.68 -7.13
N THR A 159 -0.70 -33.19 -5.99
CA THR A 159 -1.42 -34.17 -5.15
C THR A 159 -2.53 -33.53 -4.32
N CYS A 160 -2.58 -32.20 -4.25
CA CYS A 160 -3.60 -31.44 -3.54
C CYS A 160 -4.95 -31.46 -4.29
N PRO A 161 -6.00 -32.11 -3.75
CA PRO A 161 -7.29 -32.26 -4.43
C PRO A 161 -8.07 -30.95 -4.60
N TYR A 162 -7.76 -29.93 -3.80
CA TYR A 162 -8.39 -28.60 -3.86
C TYR A 162 -7.59 -27.58 -4.69
N CYS A 163 -6.44 -27.97 -5.24
CA CYS A 163 -5.55 -27.05 -5.96
C CYS A 163 -5.85 -26.94 -7.47
N HIS A 164 -7.01 -27.45 -7.91
CA HIS A 164 -7.47 -27.44 -9.30
C HIS A 164 -8.62 -26.45 -9.59
N MET A 165 -9.11 -25.72 -8.58
CA MET A 165 -10.01 -24.57 -8.76
C MET A 165 -9.23 -23.31 -9.08
#